data_AF-A0A1F3T6I3-F1
#
_entry.id   AF-A0A1F3T6I3-F1
#
_cell.length_a   1.000
_cell.length_b   1.000
_cell.length_c   1.000
_cell.angle_alpha   90.00
_cell.angle_beta   90.00
_cell.angle_gamma   90.00
#
_symmetry.space_group_name_H-M   'P 1'
#
loop_
_entity.id
_entity.type
_entity.pdbx_description
1 polymer ?
#
loop_
_entity_poly.entity_id
_entity_poly.type
_entity_poly.pdbx_seq_one_letter_code
_entity_poly.pdbx_strand_id
1 'polypeptide(L)'
;MSSRFFLVLILSLLSFSNARAFTPAPAPEHTEQIPTSPDYRSVNGYYYGLQFSPEWGGGLFLGLDISNRIINLTPTALSPGHVPELSLDDFRNGLRFTRTRGFDAALGPNGFLESAEDWGKWTPFVGLMPVYGRRSTSSQYVSDHQQMSDLPKLKVPGAPTDLEQWNLNDWLVYETTGGVMFHGGSGSTVLAAAELRFMAAGEWSVAIEKTGIRTVYVRIGKKNIQSFTQIIGALTVVIDNNLFQNKDESFSYSFDLDDPEALVAYHYMLGGNLLPAEELSVRATGAVRAVASTKSKGAGRLTTLRFGFPFFSYTGKTKGRIQISQLRAEHADGSESSVESGIHLNERATGGVLLIQRRTVNDFIATSAVTKNKEQVVTQNTYSGEFVWAYENEKASYKRVRKQLDKIVAQTGLRDELAVIIPNVPLGYFQTSLRVLIDEKTTNELIEASRDRLSDDGGVRSLSSSFVQQYFADGDDKDRLCGRIHRIRGSLARCARKLEKDTGAALKEAAVWLQEMENAKRASNRRAFVAAYAAAGKFLFANQFTVKATLALLRNRPPAIQFAVAGERVSLLKKTIEQKITIP
;
A
#
# COMPACT_ATOMS: atom_id res chain seq x y z
N MET A 1 64.06 -11.75 -35.09
CA MET A 1 64.80 -10.48 -35.34
C MET A 1 64.41 -9.98 -36.72
N SER A 2 64.09 -8.67 -36.81
CA SER A 2 63.87 -7.85 -38.02
C SER A 2 62.74 -8.30 -38.98
N SER A 3 61.90 -7.45 -39.58
CA SER A 3 61.70 -6.00 -39.54
C SER A 3 60.56 -5.68 -40.50
N ARG A 4 59.63 -4.80 -40.08
CA ARG A 4 59.04 -3.65 -40.81
C ARG A 4 58.57 -3.81 -42.28
N PHE A 5 57.32 -3.41 -42.55
CA PHE A 5 56.88 -2.22 -43.35
C PHE A 5 55.41 -2.45 -43.81
N PHE A 6 54.40 -1.63 -43.41
CA PHE A 6 53.94 -0.35 -44.02
C PHE A 6 53.63 -0.49 -45.53
N LEU A 7 52.53 -0.04 -46.14
CA LEU A 7 51.41 0.85 -45.79
C LEU A 7 50.44 0.87 -47.02
N VAL A 8 49.28 1.52 -46.86
CA VAL A 8 48.42 2.22 -47.85
C VAL A 8 47.12 1.47 -48.20
N LEU A 9 45.93 1.75 -47.64
CA LEU A 9 45.16 2.98 -47.33
C LEU A 9 44.35 3.50 -48.54
N ILE A 10 43.02 3.51 -48.41
CA ILE A 10 42.02 4.53 -48.84
C ILE A 10 40.62 4.01 -48.39
N LEU A 11 39.93 4.57 -47.38
CA LEU A 11 39.21 5.86 -47.26
C LEU A 11 37.72 5.79 -47.69
N SER A 12 36.83 5.72 -46.69
CA SER A 12 35.62 6.56 -46.49
C SER A 12 34.87 6.05 -45.24
N LEU A 13 35.01 6.69 -44.06
CA LEU A 13 34.25 7.85 -43.54
C LEU A 13 32.78 7.47 -43.23
N LEU A 14 32.16 7.61 -42.06
CA LEU A 14 32.39 8.21 -40.72
C LEU A 14 31.39 7.48 -39.77
N SER A 15 31.69 6.98 -38.56
CA SER A 15 32.20 7.65 -37.33
C SER A 15 31.14 8.60 -36.73
N PHE A 16 30.67 8.59 -35.47
CA PHE A 16 30.98 8.02 -34.14
C PHE A 16 29.61 8.04 -33.35
N SER A 17 29.34 7.46 -32.18
CA SER A 17 30.16 7.05 -31.03
C SER A 17 29.29 6.17 -30.11
N ASN A 18 29.74 4.93 -29.88
CA ASN A 18 29.31 4.11 -28.75
C ASN A 18 30.09 4.56 -27.50
N ALA A 19 29.44 5.31 -26.62
CA ALA A 19 29.90 5.52 -25.26
C ALA A 19 28.87 4.87 -24.32
N ARG A 20 29.02 3.57 -24.06
CA ARG A 20 28.42 2.95 -22.87
C ARG A 20 29.19 3.48 -21.68
N ALA A 21 28.63 4.48 -21.02
CA ALA A 21 29.07 4.86 -19.70
C ALA A 21 28.99 3.61 -18.81
N PHE A 22 30.11 3.27 -18.20
CA PHE A 22 30.17 2.41 -17.02
C PHE A 22 29.29 3.06 -15.94
N THR A 23 28.04 2.64 -15.83
CA THR A 23 27.29 2.80 -14.60
C THR A 23 27.89 1.83 -13.60
N PRO A 24 28.43 2.28 -12.44
CA PRO A 24 28.75 1.35 -11.37
C PRO A 24 27.50 0.52 -11.08
N ALA A 25 27.68 -0.80 -10.94
CA ALA A 25 26.59 -1.71 -10.61
C ALA A 25 25.83 -1.12 -9.42
N PRO A 26 24.49 -0.92 -9.51
CA PRO A 26 23.73 -0.48 -8.36
C PRO A 26 23.98 -1.49 -7.24
N ALA A 27 24.37 -0.99 -6.06
CA ALA A 27 24.38 -1.80 -4.85
C ALA A 27 23.03 -2.52 -4.78
N PRO A 28 23.00 -3.83 -4.49
CA PRO A 28 21.78 -4.60 -4.66
C PRO A 28 20.68 -3.99 -3.81
N GLU A 29 19.54 -3.69 -4.45
CA GLU A 29 18.27 -3.22 -3.85
C GLU A 29 17.68 -4.30 -2.90
N HIS A 30 18.42 -4.68 -1.86
CA HIS A 30 17.93 -5.50 -0.77
C HIS A 30 17.44 -4.55 0.32
N THR A 31 16.19 -4.09 0.21
CA THR A 31 15.48 -3.40 1.32
C THR A 31 13.97 -3.24 1.11
N GLU A 32 13.42 -3.52 -0.08
CA GLU A 32 11.97 -3.35 -0.34
C GLU A 32 11.07 -4.51 0.13
N GLN A 33 11.62 -5.61 0.65
CA GLN A 33 10.80 -6.77 1.03
C GLN A 33 10.15 -6.66 2.41
N ILE A 34 10.72 -5.86 3.31
CA ILE A 34 10.11 -5.59 4.60
C ILE A 34 8.95 -4.62 4.35
N PRO A 35 7.71 -4.95 4.73
CA PRO A 35 6.59 -4.04 4.60
C PRO A 35 6.94 -2.70 5.26
N THR A 36 7.13 -1.67 4.46
CA THR A 36 7.27 -0.28 4.91
C THR A 36 5.93 0.44 4.91
N SER A 37 4.87 -0.23 4.44
CA SER A 37 3.53 0.33 4.37
C SER A 37 3.10 0.73 5.78
N PRO A 38 2.86 2.02 6.04
CA PRO A 38 2.38 2.43 7.34
C PRO A 38 0.97 1.85 7.50
N ASP A 39 0.77 1.01 8.51
CA ASP A 39 -0.58 0.80 9.01
C ASP A 39 -1.02 2.14 9.63
N TYR A 40 -1.82 2.90 8.88
CA TYR A 40 -2.36 4.19 9.31
C TYR A 40 -3.51 4.02 10.31
N ARG A 41 -3.90 2.77 10.60
CA ARG A 41 -4.88 2.46 11.63
C ARG A 41 -4.13 2.44 12.96
N SER A 42 -4.47 3.40 13.81
CA SER A 42 -3.73 3.67 15.03
C SER A 42 -3.77 2.50 16.03
N VAL A 43 -4.84 1.69 16.00
CA VAL A 43 -4.94 0.33 16.56
C VAL A 43 -6.08 -0.43 15.85
N ASN A 44 -5.90 -1.71 15.52
CA ASN A 44 -6.96 -2.55 14.95
C ASN A 44 -7.74 -3.24 16.07
N GLY A 45 -8.67 -2.53 16.70
CA GLY A 45 -9.47 -3.12 17.77
C GLY A 45 -10.82 -2.47 18.00
N TYR A 46 -11.58 -3.10 18.89
CA TYR A 46 -12.93 -2.72 19.26
C TYR A 46 -13.01 -2.50 20.75
N TYR A 47 -13.86 -1.55 21.10
CA TYR A 47 -14.13 -1.15 22.47
C TYR A 47 -15.49 -1.68 22.92
N TYR A 48 -15.57 -2.06 24.18
CA TYR A 48 -16.76 -2.46 24.90
C TYR A 48 -16.86 -1.68 26.20
N GLY A 49 -17.99 -1.03 26.43
CA GLY A 49 -18.37 -0.63 27.77
C GLY A 49 -18.80 -1.85 28.58
N LEU A 50 -18.41 -1.94 29.83
CA LEU A 50 -18.90 -2.89 30.81
C LEU A 50 -19.48 -2.06 31.93
N GLN A 51 -20.79 -2.10 32.14
CA GLN A 51 -21.42 -1.38 33.25
C GLN A 51 -21.53 -2.34 34.45
N PHE A 52 -20.91 -1.99 35.57
CA PHE A 52 -20.96 -2.79 36.80
C PHE A 52 -21.98 -2.23 37.79
N SER A 53 -22.18 -0.92 37.79
CA SER A 53 -23.19 -0.20 38.57
C SER A 53 -23.75 1.00 37.77
N PRO A 54 -24.78 1.71 38.26
CA PRO A 54 -25.30 2.91 37.59
C PRO A 54 -24.25 3.99 37.33
N GLU A 55 -23.30 4.16 38.26
CA GLU A 55 -22.26 5.20 38.24
C GLU A 55 -20.92 4.72 37.68
N TRP A 56 -20.65 3.41 37.75
CA TRP A 56 -19.34 2.85 37.45
C TRP A 56 -19.37 1.70 36.46
N GLY A 57 -18.35 1.67 35.62
CA GLY A 57 -18.04 0.53 34.77
C GLY A 57 -16.56 0.46 34.41
N GLY A 58 -16.27 -0.38 33.44
CA GLY A 58 -14.98 -0.48 32.78
C GLY A 58 -15.13 -0.42 31.27
N GLY A 59 -14.08 0.00 30.58
CA GLY A 59 -13.92 -0.10 29.16
C GLY A 59 -12.93 -1.21 28.83
N LEU A 60 -13.27 -2.09 27.89
CA LEU A 60 -12.38 -3.09 27.33
C LEU A 60 -12.18 -2.82 25.86
N PHE A 61 -10.96 -2.52 25.45
CA PHE A 61 -10.54 -2.53 24.07
C PHE A 61 -9.75 -3.80 23.79
N LEU A 62 -10.04 -4.50 22.69
CA LEU A 62 -9.24 -5.61 22.22
C LEU A 62 -8.98 -5.46 20.73
N GLY A 63 -7.86 -5.98 20.24
CA GLY A 63 -7.51 -6.13 18.84
C GLY A 63 -6.83 -7.47 18.66
N LEU A 64 -7.17 -8.21 17.61
CA LEU A 64 -6.49 -9.46 17.27
C LEU A 64 -6.22 -9.45 15.77
N ASP A 65 -4.97 -9.69 15.41
CA ASP A 65 -4.52 -9.80 14.03
C ASP A 65 -3.79 -11.14 13.87
N ILE A 66 -4.43 -12.08 13.19
CA ILE A 66 -3.86 -13.39 12.89
C ILE A 66 -4.06 -13.61 11.41
N SER A 67 -2.99 -13.59 10.63
CA SER A 67 -3.05 -13.84 9.19
C SER A 67 -1.89 -14.71 8.72
N ASN A 68 -2.17 -15.48 7.68
CA ASN A 68 -1.21 -16.32 6.99
C ASN A 68 -1.29 -16.00 5.50
N ARG A 69 -0.15 -15.72 4.87
CA ARG A 69 -0.03 -15.50 3.43
C ARG A 69 0.95 -16.51 2.89
N ILE A 70 0.55 -17.27 1.87
CA ILE A 70 1.42 -18.24 1.19
C ILE A 70 1.45 -17.85 -0.27
N ILE A 71 2.64 -17.56 -0.78
CA ILE A 71 2.83 -17.17 -2.17
C ILE A 71 3.73 -18.18 -2.84
N ASN A 72 3.22 -18.85 -3.87
CA ASN A 72 4.02 -19.65 -4.78
C ASN A 72 4.95 -18.75 -5.60
N LEU A 73 6.25 -19.05 -5.55
CA LEU A 73 7.29 -18.26 -6.22
C LEU A 73 7.58 -18.77 -7.64
N THR A 74 6.98 -19.88 -8.06
CA THR A 74 7.14 -20.43 -9.42
C THR A 74 6.50 -19.48 -10.45
N PRO A 75 7.26 -18.95 -11.43
CA PRO A 75 6.72 -18.03 -12.41
C PRO A 75 5.81 -18.73 -13.41
N THR A 76 4.77 -18.02 -13.85
CA THR A 76 3.88 -18.46 -14.93
C THR A 76 4.59 -18.28 -16.28
N ALA A 77 4.57 -19.32 -17.12
CA ALA A 77 5.12 -19.24 -18.47
C ALA A 77 4.29 -18.25 -19.33
N LEU A 78 4.98 -17.30 -19.97
CA LEU A 78 4.36 -16.34 -20.88
C LEU A 78 4.61 -16.78 -22.32
N SER A 79 3.55 -17.12 -23.05
CA SER A 79 3.61 -17.43 -24.48
C SER A 79 3.05 -16.26 -25.28
N PRO A 80 3.79 -15.72 -26.28
CA PRO A 80 3.28 -14.65 -27.14
C PRO A 80 1.93 -15.03 -27.78
N GLY A 81 0.99 -14.08 -27.80
CA GLY A 81 -0.33 -14.26 -28.42
C GLY A 81 -1.32 -15.15 -27.66
N HIS A 82 -0.94 -15.71 -26.51
CA HIS A 82 -1.81 -16.59 -25.71
C HIS A 82 -2.15 -15.93 -24.37
N VAL A 83 -3.36 -16.19 -23.87
CA VAL A 83 -3.76 -15.77 -22.52
C VAL A 83 -2.98 -16.61 -21.51
N PRO A 84 -2.24 -16.01 -20.56
CA PRO A 84 -1.47 -16.76 -19.58
C PRO A 84 -2.37 -17.69 -18.75
N GLU A 85 -1.95 -18.95 -18.60
CA GLU A 85 -2.61 -19.94 -17.76
C GLU A 85 -1.80 -20.19 -16.50
N LEU A 86 -2.43 -20.00 -15.35
CA LEU A 86 -1.77 -20.22 -14.06
C LEU A 86 -1.65 -21.72 -13.81
N SER A 87 -0.41 -22.20 -13.67
CA SER A 87 -0.15 -23.58 -13.26
C SER A 87 -0.61 -23.82 -11.82
N LEU A 88 -1.21 -24.97 -11.58
CA LEU A 88 -1.73 -25.39 -10.27
C LEU A 88 -0.71 -26.29 -9.58
N ASP A 89 -0.42 -26.00 -8.32
CA ASP A 89 0.45 -26.78 -7.43
C ASP A 89 1.87 -27.05 -7.97
N ASP A 90 2.38 -26.20 -8.86
CA ASP A 90 3.77 -26.21 -9.31
C ASP A 90 4.65 -25.36 -8.38
N PHE A 91 5.39 -26.02 -7.49
CA PHE A 91 6.22 -25.37 -6.46
C PHE A 91 7.72 -25.46 -6.75
N ARG A 92 8.15 -25.59 -8.01
CA ARG A 92 9.58 -25.75 -8.36
C ARG A 92 10.49 -24.64 -7.80
N ASN A 93 9.99 -23.42 -7.59
CA ASN A 93 10.76 -22.33 -6.98
C ASN A 93 10.44 -22.11 -5.49
N GLY A 94 9.66 -23.00 -4.88
CA GLY A 94 9.22 -22.91 -3.50
C GLY A 94 8.12 -21.87 -3.24
N LEU A 95 7.92 -21.62 -1.95
CA LEU A 95 6.86 -20.80 -1.38
C LEU A 95 7.48 -19.71 -0.50
N ARG A 96 6.84 -18.55 -0.44
CA ARG A 96 7.06 -17.54 0.60
C ARG A 96 5.89 -17.60 1.57
N PHE A 97 6.17 -17.92 2.82
CA PHE A 97 5.17 -18.00 3.88
C PHE A 97 5.33 -16.83 4.84
N THR A 98 4.35 -15.94 4.87
CA THR A 98 4.27 -14.81 5.81
C THR A 98 3.21 -15.08 6.86
N ARG A 99 3.61 -15.00 8.13
CA ARG A 99 2.74 -15.21 9.30
C ARG A 99 2.73 -13.94 10.14
N THR A 100 1.55 -13.40 10.38
CA THR A 100 1.33 -12.27 11.31
C THR A 100 0.53 -12.75 12.51
N ARG A 101 0.99 -12.37 13.70
CA ARG A 101 0.26 -12.54 14.96
C ARG A 101 0.41 -11.27 15.77
N GLY A 102 -0.70 -10.64 16.11
CA GLY A 102 -0.72 -9.48 16.97
C GLY A 102 -1.96 -9.46 17.84
N PHE A 103 -1.82 -8.77 18.97
CA PHE A 103 -2.93 -8.40 19.80
C PHE A 103 -2.73 -6.98 20.31
N ASP A 104 -3.84 -6.29 20.50
CA ASP A 104 -3.92 -5.02 21.19
C ASP A 104 -4.95 -5.14 22.30
N ALA A 105 -4.73 -4.50 23.43
CA ALA A 105 -5.64 -4.52 24.56
C ALA A 105 -5.60 -3.17 25.27
N ALA A 106 -6.76 -2.70 25.74
CA ALA A 106 -6.85 -1.61 26.69
C ALA A 106 -7.93 -1.97 27.72
N LEU A 107 -7.67 -1.67 28.98
CA LEU A 107 -8.64 -1.86 30.05
C LEU A 107 -8.58 -0.65 30.96
N GLY A 108 -9.72 -0.04 31.27
CA GLY A 108 -9.75 1.12 32.14
C GLY A 108 -11.12 1.43 32.72
N PRO A 109 -11.22 2.32 33.71
CA PRO A 109 -12.50 2.67 34.33
C PRO A 109 -13.34 3.59 33.43
N ASN A 110 -14.66 3.44 33.55
CA ASN A 110 -15.66 4.32 32.99
C ASN A 110 -16.51 4.93 34.10
N GLY A 111 -16.64 6.25 34.10
CA GLY A 111 -17.64 6.95 34.89
C GLY A 111 -18.89 7.20 34.04
N PHE A 112 -20.04 6.81 34.54
CA PHE A 112 -21.34 7.13 33.96
C PHE A 112 -21.93 8.31 34.73
N LEU A 113 -22.38 9.33 34.01
CA LEU A 113 -23.03 10.48 34.62
C LEU A 113 -24.54 10.24 34.60
N GLU A 114 -25.22 10.47 35.72
CA GLU A 114 -26.67 10.34 35.80
C GLU A 114 -27.34 11.24 34.76
N SER A 115 -28.22 10.66 33.95
CA SER A 115 -29.03 11.45 33.02
C SER A 115 -30.12 12.17 33.81
N ALA A 116 -30.26 13.49 33.63
CA ALA A 116 -31.46 14.20 34.05
C ALA A 116 -32.70 13.50 33.42
N GLU A 117 -33.76 13.31 34.21
CA GLU A 117 -34.92 12.44 33.91
C GLU A 117 -35.62 12.72 32.57
N ASP A 118 -35.35 13.86 31.92
CA ASP A 118 -36.09 14.33 30.73
C ASP A 118 -35.42 14.06 29.36
N TRP A 119 -34.17 13.56 29.29
CA TRP A 119 -33.42 13.43 28.01
C TRP A 119 -33.45 12.03 27.37
N GLY A 120 -34.34 11.16 27.84
CA GLY A 120 -34.44 9.77 27.38
C GLY A 120 -33.33 8.87 27.95
N LYS A 121 -33.36 7.58 27.60
CA LYS A 121 -32.48 6.52 28.16
C LYS A 121 -30.97 6.67 27.87
N TRP A 122 -30.49 7.84 27.42
CA TRP A 122 -29.10 8.05 27.01
C TRP A 122 -28.23 8.44 28.20
N THR A 123 -27.34 7.54 28.61
CA THR A 123 -26.41 7.77 29.73
C THR A 123 -25.08 8.28 29.19
N PRO A 124 -24.67 9.52 29.51
CA PRO A 124 -23.33 10.00 29.19
C PRO A 124 -22.26 9.23 29.98
N PHE A 125 -21.11 9.01 29.36
CA PHE A 125 -19.96 8.34 29.98
C PHE A 125 -18.64 8.96 29.57
N VAL A 126 -17.63 8.82 30.42
CA VAL A 126 -16.24 9.16 30.14
C VAL A 126 -15.33 8.07 30.70
N GLY A 127 -14.22 7.79 30.01
CA GLY A 127 -13.27 6.79 30.45
C GLY A 127 -11.86 7.04 29.94
N LEU A 128 -10.93 6.37 30.62
CA LEU A 128 -9.49 6.42 30.36
C LEU A 128 -8.96 4.99 30.35
N MET A 129 -8.28 4.60 29.28
CA MET A 129 -7.74 3.24 29.14
C MET A 129 -6.27 3.28 28.70
N PRO A 130 -5.32 2.75 29.47
CA PRO A 130 -3.99 2.44 28.96
C PRO A 130 -4.10 1.39 27.86
N VAL A 131 -3.45 1.64 26.73
CA VAL A 131 -3.39 0.76 25.56
C VAL A 131 -2.04 0.04 25.54
N TYR A 132 -2.07 -1.25 25.28
CA TYR A 132 -0.91 -2.09 25.13
C TYR A 132 -1.10 -3.04 23.95
N GLY A 133 -0.08 -3.19 23.13
CA GLY A 133 -0.13 -4.08 21.97
C GLY A 133 1.21 -4.74 21.67
N ARG A 134 1.14 -5.91 21.06
CA ARG A 134 2.29 -6.61 20.51
C ARG A 134 1.92 -7.23 19.17
N ARG A 135 2.77 -7.06 18.16
CA ARG A 135 2.64 -7.70 16.86
C ARG A 135 3.96 -8.31 16.44
N SER A 136 3.89 -9.46 15.81
CA SER A 136 5.02 -10.13 15.18
C SER A 136 4.63 -10.57 13.79
N THR A 137 5.43 -10.20 12.80
CA THR A 137 5.27 -10.66 11.42
C THR A 137 6.58 -11.30 10.97
N SER A 138 6.50 -12.53 10.48
CA SER A 138 7.65 -13.27 9.97
C SER A 138 7.40 -13.69 8.54
N SER A 139 8.42 -13.71 7.70
CA SER A 139 8.34 -14.19 6.32
C SER A 139 9.50 -15.14 6.03
N GLN A 140 9.17 -16.36 5.66
CA GLN A 140 10.12 -17.45 5.50
C GLN A 140 9.98 -18.10 4.12
N TYR A 141 11.11 -18.45 3.52
CA TYR A 141 11.14 -19.33 2.36
C TYR A 141 10.88 -20.78 2.79
N VAL A 142 10.09 -21.50 2.00
CA VAL A 142 9.78 -22.92 2.20
C VAL A 142 9.85 -23.62 0.85
N SER A 143 10.45 -24.81 0.77
CA SER A 143 10.61 -25.48 -0.53
C SER A 143 9.30 -26.10 -1.05
N ASP A 144 8.42 -26.55 -0.16
CA ASP A 144 7.12 -27.14 -0.52
C ASP A 144 6.04 -26.88 0.54
N HIS A 145 4.83 -27.39 0.30
CA HIS A 145 3.69 -27.23 1.22
C HIS A 145 3.81 -28.09 2.48
N GLN A 146 4.44 -29.26 2.40
CA GLN A 146 4.55 -30.22 3.51
C GLN A 146 5.43 -29.67 4.63
N GLN A 147 6.50 -28.97 4.28
CA GLN A 147 7.42 -28.35 5.25
C GLN A 147 6.81 -27.17 6.03
N MET A 148 5.66 -26.64 5.60
CA MET A 148 5.04 -25.48 6.26
C MET A 148 4.47 -25.80 7.65
N SER A 149 3.98 -27.04 7.88
CA SER A 149 3.44 -27.44 9.19
C SER A 149 4.53 -27.49 10.26
N ASP A 150 5.73 -27.85 9.84
CA ASP A 150 6.87 -28.13 10.72
C ASP A 150 7.82 -26.93 10.81
N LEU A 151 7.50 -25.85 10.11
CA LEU A 151 8.32 -24.66 10.02
C LEU A 151 8.50 -24.01 11.40
N PRO A 152 9.75 -23.92 11.92
CA PRO A 152 9.99 -23.31 13.20
C PRO A 152 9.62 -21.83 13.14
N LYS A 153 9.06 -21.32 14.24
CA LYS A 153 8.84 -19.88 14.39
C LYS A 153 10.20 -19.19 14.41
N LEU A 154 10.41 -18.20 13.54
CA LEU A 154 11.60 -17.36 13.63
C LEU A 154 11.65 -16.70 15.01
N LYS A 155 12.83 -16.79 15.62
CA LYS A 155 13.18 -16.07 16.84
C LYS A 155 14.17 -14.98 16.46
N VAL A 156 14.19 -13.89 17.24
CA VAL A 156 15.28 -12.90 17.16
C VAL A 156 16.62 -13.63 17.29
N PRO A 157 17.53 -13.53 16.30
CA PRO A 157 18.85 -14.14 16.39
C PRO A 157 19.59 -13.60 17.61
N GLY A 158 20.02 -14.49 18.51
CA GLY A 158 20.82 -14.15 19.68
C GLY A 158 22.31 -14.41 19.46
N ALA A 159 22.64 -15.28 18.51
CA ALA A 159 24.00 -15.64 18.13
C ALA A 159 24.08 -15.87 16.62
N PRO A 160 25.31 -15.90 16.04
CA PRO A 160 25.49 -16.18 14.62
C PRO A 160 24.87 -17.52 14.17
N THR A 161 24.92 -18.53 15.04
CA THR A 161 24.36 -19.86 14.80
C THR A 161 22.83 -19.85 14.66
N ASP A 162 22.13 -18.89 15.25
CA ASP A 162 20.67 -18.77 15.09
C ASP A 162 20.28 -18.39 13.65
N LEU A 163 21.17 -17.73 12.91
CA LEU A 163 20.96 -17.43 11.50
C LEU A 163 21.08 -18.66 10.61
N GLU A 164 21.67 -19.76 11.05
CA GLU A 164 21.76 -20.99 10.25
C GLU A 164 20.37 -21.57 9.95
N GLN A 165 19.37 -21.27 10.81
CA GLN A 165 17.97 -21.66 10.62
C GLN A 165 17.19 -20.72 9.67
N TRP A 166 17.77 -19.58 9.31
CA TRP A 166 17.14 -18.60 8.43
C TRP A 166 17.65 -18.78 7.00
N ASN A 167 16.76 -18.72 6.02
CA ASN A 167 17.15 -18.59 4.63
C ASN A 167 17.51 -17.12 4.31
N LEU A 168 18.23 -16.90 3.21
CA LEU A 168 18.48 -15.55 2.72
C LEU A 168 17.16 -14.84 2.40
N ASN A 169 17.05 -13.58 2.81
CA ASN A 169 15.84 -12.74 2.75
C ASN A 169 14.67 -13.22 3.64
N ASP A 170 14.90 -14.18 4.55
CA ASP A 170 13.96 -14.38 5.63
C ASP A 170 14.00 -13.16 6.55
N TRP A 171 12.83 -12.73 7.01
CA TRP A 171 12.70 -11.55 7.82
C TRP A 171 11.66 -11.69 8.91
N LEU A 172 11.83 -10.84 9.92
CA LEU A 172 11.04 -10.83 11.14
C LEU A 172 10.88 -9.40 11.62
N VAL A 173 9.65 -8.99 11.88
CA VAL A 173 9.28 -7.70 12.44
C VAL A 173 8.58 -7.94 13.76
N TYR A 174 9.02 -7.24 14.80
CA TYR A 174 8.37 -7.15 16.08
C TYR A 174 7.96 -5.73 16.36
N GLU A 175 6.73 -5.54 16.77
CA GLU A 175 6.20 -4.25 17.16
C GLU A 175 5.58 -4.33 18.55
N THR A 176 5.83 -3.32 19.35
CA THR A 176 5.21 -3.14 20.66
C THR A 176 4.58 -1.76 20.71
N THR A 177 3.30 -1.73 21.05
CA THR A 177 2.50 -0.51 21.13
C THR A 177 2.18 -0.22 22.59
N GLY A 178 2.29 1.04 22.99
CA GLY A 178 1.94 1.51 24.32
C GLY A 178 1.33 2.90 24.23
N GLY A 179 0.26 3.17 24.98
CA GLY A 179 -0.41 4.45 24.88
C GLY A 179 -1.54 4.63 25.87
N VAL A 180 -2.31 5.68 25.65
CA VAL A 180 -3.50 6.00 26.44
C VAL A 180 -4.63 6.40 25.50
N MET A 181 -5.82 5.90 25.79
CA MET A 181 -7.06 6.23 25.09
C MET A 181 -8.01 6.92 26.07
N PHE A 182 -8.44 8.10 25.71
CA PHE A 182 -9.51 8.85 26.34
C PHE A 182 -10.76 8.66 25.50
N HIS A 183 -11.89 8.42 26.12
CA HIS A 183 -13.12 8.34 25.40
C HIS A 183 -14.28 8.90 26.20
N GLY A 184 -15.29 9.37 25.50
CA GLY A 184 -16.51 9.85 26.12
C GLY A 184 -17.64 9.88 25.11
N GLY A 185 -18.85 9.66 25.57
CA GLY A 185 -19.99 9.53 24.69
C GLY A 185 -21.29 9.54 25.46
N SER A 186 -22.37 9.29 24.73
CA SER A 186 -23.67 8.98 25.32
C SER A 186 -24.28 7.82 24.56
N GLY A 187 -25.00 6.96 25.26
CA GLY A 187 -25.64 5.81 24.63
C GLY A 187 -26.85 5.34 25.41
N SER A 188 -27.82 4.78 24.70
CA SER A 188 -29.00 4.17 25.34
C SER A 188 -28.70 2.77 25.90
N THR A 189 -27.60 2.17 25.46
CA THR A 189 -27.00 0.93 25.95
C THR A 189 -25.50 0.96 25.68
N VAL A 190 -24.75 0.05 26.31
CA VAL A 190 -23.35 -0.29 25.92
C VAL A 190 -23.21 -0.57 24.41
N LEU A 191 -24.29 -1.01 23.76
CA LEU A 191 -24.28 -1.50 22.38
C LEU A 191 -24.75 -0.46 21.35
N ALA A 192 -25.28 0.69 21.79
CA ALA A 192 -25.77 1.76 20.93
C ALA A 192 -25.38 3.11 21.52
N ALA A 193 -24.26 3.65 21.03
CA ALA A 193 -23.65 4.85 21.56
C ALA A 193 -23.11 5.75 20.43
N ALA A 194 -23.16 7.05 20.69
CA ALA A 194 -22.34 8.03 20.00
C ALA A 194 -21.15 8.34 20.90
N GLU A 195 -19.94 8.15 20.38
CA GLU A 195 -18.71 8.21 21.16
C GLU A 195 -17.64 9.02 20.44
N LEU A 196 -16.87 9.76 21.22
CA LEU A 196 -15.64 10.42 20.83
C LEU A 196 -14.47 9.68 21.49
N ARG A 197 -13.45 9.35 20.71
CA ARG A 197 -12.21 8.76 21.21
C ARG A 197 -11.04 9.64 20.83
N PHE A 198 -10.18 9.92 21.79
CA PHE A 198 -8.86 10.47 21.56
C PHE A 198 -7.83 9.44 22.01
N MET A 199 -6.82 9.18 21.19
CA MET A 199 -5.78 8.22 21.50
C MET A 199 -4.41 8.80 21.18
N ALA A 200 -3.49 8.63 22.13
CA ALA A 200 -2.07 8.90 21.95
C ALA A 200 -1.32 7.61 22.22
N ALA A 201 -0.65 7.07 21.20
CA ALA A 201 0.09 5.83 21.27
C ALA A 201 1.49 5.97 20.67
N GLY A 202 2.47 5.36 21.31
CA GLY A 202 3.80 5.09 20.77
C GLY A 202 3.90 3.64 20.33
N GLU A 203 4.60 3.41 19.23
CA GLU A 203 4.92 2.09 18.69
C GLU A 203 6.43 2.02 18.50
N TRP A 204 7.03 0.95 19.01
CA TRP A 204 8.42 0.60 18.79
C TRP A 204 8.46 -0.63 17.88
N SER A 205 9.22 -0.54 16.80
CA SER A 205 9.33 -1.59 15.80
C SER A 205 10.79 -1.99 15.61
N VAL A 206 11.04 -3.29 15.49
CA VAL A 206 12.33 -3.87 15.17
C VAL A 206 12.13 -4.83 14.02
N ALA A 207 12.74 -4.54 12.88
CA ALA A 207 12.74 -5.39 11.69
C ALA A 207 14.15 -5.96 11.47
N ILE A 208 14.23 -7.26 11.25
CA ILE A 208 15.47 -8.01 11.07
C ILE A 208 15.33 -8.82 9.79
N GLU A 209 16.31 -8.74 8.90
CA GLU A 209 16.38 -9.50 7.65
C GLU A 209 17.76 -10.13 7.50
N LYS A 210 17.81 -11.41 7.12
CA LYS A 210 19.08 -12.07 6.81
C LYS A 210 19.53 -11.69 5.40
N THR A 211 20.64 -10.95 5.30
CA THR A 211 21.18 -10.43 4.03
C THR A 211 22.39 -11.20 3.51
N GLY A 212 22.99 -12.05 4.34
CA GLY A 212 24.13 -12.90 3.98
C GLY A 212 24.23 -14.11 4.90
N ILE A 213 25.34 -14.85 4.86
CA ILE A 213 25.50 -16.06 5.68
C ILE A 213 25.42 -15.72 7.16
N ARG A 214 26.11 -14.65 7.57
CA ARG A 214 26.19 -14.16 8.96
C ARG A 214 25.92 -12.67 9.10
N THR A 215 25.44 -12.04 8.03
CA THR A 215 25.08 -10.63 8.02
C THR A 215 23.57 -10.44 8.14
N VAL A 216 23.17 -9.47 8.95
CA VAL A 216 21.77 -9.08 9.15
C VAL A 216 21.57 -7.61 8.90
N TYR A 217 20.48 -7.27 8.23
CA TYR A 217 19.94 -5.93 8.21
C TYR A 217 18.98 -5.75 9.39
N VAL A 218 19.16 -4.69 10.15
CA VAL A 218 18.28 -4.33 11.26
C VAL A 218 17.78 -2.91 11.07
N ARG A 219 16.46 -2.74 11.16
CA ARG A 219 15.82 -1.44 11.20
C ARG A 219 15.02 -1.31 12.48
N ILE A 220 15.25 -0.23 13.21
CA ILE A 220 14.49 0.12 14.39
C ILE A 220 13.74 1.40 14.11
N GLY A 221 12.44 1.41 14.44
CA GLY A 221 11.55 2.54 14.23
C GLY A 221 10.77 2.87 15.49
N LYS A 222 10.60 4.18 15.74
CA LYS A 222 9.70 4.71 16.75
C LYS A 222 8.66 5.56 16.08
N LYS A 223 7.40 5.16 16.23
CA LYS A 223 6.24 5.86 15.68
C LYS A 223 5.37 6.39 16.81
N ASN A 224 5.02 7.66 16.78
CA ASN A 224 4.04 8.25 17.67
C ASN A 224 2.80 8.59 16.86
N ILE A 225 1.63 8.17 17.34
CA ILE A 225 0.34 8.37 16.68
C ILE A 225 -0.58 9.10 17.64
N GLN A 226 -1.18 10.17 17.17
CA GLN A 226 -2.29 10.84 17.81
C GLN A 226 -3.50 10.72 16.89
N SER A 227 -4.61 10.21 17.39
CA SER A 227 -5.83 10.05 16.61
C SER A 227 -7.07 10.48 17.38
N PHE A 228 -7.94 11.22 16.71
CA PHE A 228 -9.27 11.55 17.16
C PHE A 228 -10.29 10.83 16.29
N THR A 229 -11.13 10.00 16.91
CA THR A 229 -12.13 9.18 16.22
C THR A 229 -13.52 9.52 16.74
N GLN A 230 -14.43 9.87 15.83
CA GLN A 230 -15.85 9.97 16.13
C GLN A 230 -16.53 8.68 15.68
N ILE A 231 -17.30 8.08 16.58
CA ILE A 231 -17.93 6.78 16.39
C ILE A 231 -19.42 6.96 16.59
N ILE A 232 -20.19 6.62 15.58
CA ILE A 232 -21.65 6.58 15.67
C ILE A 232 -22.07 5.19 15.22
N GLY A 233 -22.72 4.44 16.12
CA GLY A 233 -23.11 3.11 15.76
C GLY A 233 -23.85 2.32 16.82
N ALA A 234 -24.48 1.26 16.34
CA ALA A 234 -24.85 0.13 17.16
C ALA A 234 -23.85 -1.00 16.92
N LEU A 235 -23.80 -2.01 17.79
CA LEU A 235 -22.90 -3.17 17.76
C LEU A 235 -22.59 -3.72 16.36
N THR A 236 -23.55 -3.67 15.43
CA THR A 236 -23.45 -4.23 14.08
C THR A 236 -23.18 -3.21 12.97
N VAL A 237 -23.29 -1.90 13.20
CA VAL A 237 -23.03 -0.85 12.19
C VAL A 237 -22.32 0.31 12.86
N VAL A 238 -21.11 0.59 12.42
CA VAL A 238 -20.24 1.60 13.02
C VAL A 238 -19.69 2.52 11.94
N ILE A 239 -19.83 3.83 12.13
CA ILE A 239 -19.17 4.85 11.31
C ILE A 239 -18.08 5.51 12.14
N ASP A 240 -16.83 5.39 11.70
CA ASP A 240 -15.65 5.97 12.31
C ASP A 240 -15.12 7.11 11.44
N ASN A 241 -15.09 8.34 11.97
CA ASN A 241 -14.34 9.44 11.35
C ASN A 241 -13.06 9.67 12.14
N ASN A 242 -11.92 9.29 11.56
CA ASN A 242 -10.61 9.37 12.18
C ASN A 242 -9.80 10.51 11.57
N LEU A 243 -9.35 11.45 12.41
CA LEU A 243 -8.29 12.40 12.12
C LEU A 243 -7.05 11.93 12.86
N PHE A 244 -5.94 11.72 12.15
CA PHE A 244 -4.71 11.30 12.78
C PHE A 244 -3.52 12.16 12.35
N GLN A 245 -2.52 12.18 13.24
CA GLN A 245 -1.18 12.68 12.98
C GLN A 245 -0.19 11.64 13.48
N ASN A 246 0.86 11.39 12.71
CA ASN A 246 1.93 10.51 13.12
C ASN A 246 3.29 11.15 12.90
N LYS A 247 4.24 10.81 13.76
CA LYS A 247 5.66 11.10 13.61
C LYS A 247 6.41 9.79 13.72
N ASP A 248 7.27 9.50 12.77
CA ASP A 248 8.06 8.28 12.73
C ASP A 248 9.54 8.64 12.61
N GLU A 249 10.38 7.92 13.32
CA GLU A 249 11.83 8.01 13.24
C GLU A 249 12.39 6.60 13.20
N SER A 250 13.18 6.29 12.17
CA SER A 250 13.79 4.97 12.04
C SER A 250 15.26 5.05 11.68
N PHE A 251 16.03 4.12 12.22
CA PHE A 251 17.46 3.95 11.96
C PHE A 251 17.70 2.53 11.47
N SER A 252 18.62 2.38 10.53
CA SER A 252 18.93 1.07 9.98
C SER A 252 20.41 0.85 9.78
N TYR A 253 20.84 -0.37 10.10
CA TYR A 253 22.24 -0.80 10.08
C TYR A 253 22.32 -2.22 9.52
N SER A 254 23.46 -2.55 8.91
CA SER A 254 23.85 -3.91 8.58
C SER A 254 24.94 -4.34 9.57
N PHE A 255 24.80 -5.53 10.15
CA PHE A 255 25.75 -6.11 11.09
C PHE A 255 26.32 -7.40 10.52
N ASP A 256 27.62 -7.62 10.69
CA ASP A 256 28.24 -8.93 10.59
C ASP A 256 28.31 -9.56 11.99
N LEU A 257 27.54 -10.63 12.22
CA LEU A 257 27.45 -11.22 13.55
C LEU A 257 28.69 -12.04 13.94
N ASP A 258 29.61 -12.31 13.00
CA ASP A 258 30.88 -12.97 13.33
C ASP A 258 31.83 -12.11 14.15
N ASP A 259 31.73 -10.79 14.00
CA ASP A 259 32.52 -9.85 14.77
C ASP A 259 31.90 -9.70 16.18
N PRO A 260 32.65 -10.01 17.27
CA PRO A 260 32.10 -9.92 18.63
C PRO A 260 31.64 -8.51 19.02
N GLU A 261 32.30 -7.45 18.53
CA GLU A 261 31.89 -6.07 18.81
C GLU A 261 30.57 -5.76 18.09
N ALA A 262 30.43 -6.19 16.83
CA ALA A 262 29.21 -6.01 16.06
C ALA A 262 28.03 -6.81 16.65
N LEU A 263 28.26 -8.03 17.14
CA LEU A 263 27.23 -8.82 17.83
C LEU A 263 26.75 -8.11 19.11
N VAL A 264 27.68 -7.57 19.90
CA VAL A 264 27.34 -6.79 21.10
C VAL A 264 26.53 -5.54 20.73
N ALA A 265 26.97 -4.79 19.71
CA ALA A 265 26.25 -3.61 19.23
C ALA A 265 24.86 -3.95 18.68
N TYR A 266 24.73 -5.08 17.98
CA TYR A 266 23.45 -5.62 17.53
C TYR A 266 22.50 -5.85 18.71
N HIS A 267 22.95 -6.50 19.79
CA HIS A 267 22.12 -6.70 20.98
C HIS A 267 21.72 -5.40 21.66
N TYR A 268 22.65 -4.45 21.80
CA TYR A 268 22.34 -3.12 22.33
C TYR A 268 21.29 -2.41 21.48
N MET A 269 21.42 -2.50 20.15
CA MET A 269 20.47 -1.92 19.21
C MET A 269 19.09 -2.55 19.40
N LEU A 270 18.96 -3.89 19.48
CA LEU A 270 17.68 -4.56 19.75
C LEU A 270 17.02 -4.08 21.05
N GLY A 271 17.81 -3.72 22.06
CA GLY A 271 17.35 -3.11 23.32
C GLY A 271 17.03 -1.60 23.24
N GLY A 272 17.23 -0.97 22.08
CA GLY A 272 16.99 0.44 21.83
C GLY A 272 18.18 1.38 22.05
N ASN A 273 19.36 0.83 22.36
CA ASN A 273 20.60 1.63 22.45
C ASN A 273 21.34 1.60 21.11
N LEU A 274 21.26 2.69 20.36
CA LEU A 274 21.88 2.81 19.04
C LEU A 274 23.36 3.22 19.08
N LEU A 275 23.86 3.73 20.22
CA LEU A 275 25.20 4.33 20.30
C LEU A 275 26.32 3.38 19.88
N PRO A 276 26.36 2.10 20.32
CA PRO A 276 27.44 1.20 19.91
C PRO A 276 27.43 0.94 18.39
N ALA A 277 26.24 0.83 17.79
CA ALA A 277 26.12 0.63 16.34
C ALA A 277 26.58 1.87 15.56
N GLU A 278 26.22 3.06 16.05
CA GLU A 278 26.66 4.33 15.47
C GLU A 278 28.19 4.48 15.54
N GLU A 279 28.78 4.27 16.72
CA GLU A 279 30.23 4.35 16.93
C GLU A 279 31.01 3.35 16.06
N LEU A 280 30.55 2.08 15.99
CA LEU A 280 31.19 1.06 15.16
C LEU A 280 31.01 1.34 13.66
N SER A 281 29.90 1.95 13.24
CA SER A 281 29.64 2.23 11.83
C SER A 281 30.59 3.25 11.19
N VAL A 282 31.26 4.06 12.02
CA VAL A 282 32.26 5.05 11.59
C VAL A 282 33.67 4.42 11.53
N ARG A 283 33.87 3.25 12.13
CA ARG A 283 35.17 2.55 12.11
C ARG A 283 35.42 1.88 10.77
N ALA A 284 36.70 1.74 10.40
CA ALA A 284 37.12 1.13 9.14
C ALA A 284 36.99 -0.42 9.09
N THR A 285 36.50 -1.06 10.17
CA THR A 285 36.39 -2.53 10.24
C THR A 285 35.30 -3.08 9.31
N GLY A 286 34.28 -2.28 9.00
CA GLY A 286 33.16 -2.68 8.12
C GLY A 286 32.17 -3.67 8.75
N ALA A 287 32.40 -4.10 10.00
CA ALA A 287 31.55 -5.06 10.71
C ALA A 287 30.15 -4.51 11.03
N VAL A 288 30.01 -3.19 11.14
CA VAL A 288 28.72 -2.48 11.20
C VAL A 288 28.69 -1.43 10.10
N ARG A 289 27.60 -1.37 9.34
CA ARG A 289 27.40 -0.34 8.31
C ARG A 289 26.08 0.38 8.54
N ALA A 290 26.11 1.68 8.75
CA ALA A 290 24.91 2.50 8.73
C ALA A 290 24.29 2.46 7.32
N VAL A 291 22.98 2.22 7.24
CA VAL A 291 22.26 2.15 5.96
C VAL A 291 21.52 3.46 5.74
N ALA A 292 20.47 3.72 6.53
CA ALA A 292 19.69 4.94 6.41
C ALA A 292 19.07 5.37 7.74
N SER A 293 18.86 6.67 7.88
CA SER A 293 18.01 7.28 8.90
C SER A 293 16.82 7.94 8.22
N THR A 294 15.62 7.74 8.76
CA THR A 294 14.39 8.31 8.22
C THR A 294 13.61 9.02 9.31
N LYS A 295 13.11 10.22 9.01
CA LYS A 295 12.13 10.94 9.82
C LYS A 295 10.91 11.20 8.95
N SER A 296 9.73 10.80 9.38
CA SER A 296 8.50 11.09 8.67
C SER A 296 7.44 11.72 9.58
N LYS A 297 6.59 12.54 8.96
CA LYS A 297 5.40 13.11 9.58
C LYS A 297 4.24 12.86 8.64
N GLY A 298 3.18 12.25 9.14
CA GLY A 298 1.96 12.05 8.37
C GLY A 298 0.76 12.68 9.07
N ALA A 299 -0.24 13.02 8.29
CA ALA A 299 -1.54 13.41 8.77
C ALA A 299 -2.61 12.97 7.78
N GLY A 300 -3.78 12.60 8.27
CA GLY A 300 -4.84 12.14 7.38
C GLY A 300 -6.21 12.17 8.03
N ARG A 301 -7.22 12.16 7.17
CA ARG A 301 -8.63 12.02 7.54
C ARG A 301 -9.23 10.83 6.84
N LEU A 302 -9.73 9.87 7.61
CA LEU A 302 -10.32 8.63 7.14
C LEU A 302 -11.75 8.51 7.67
N THR A 303 -12.65 8.07 6.82
CA THR A 303 -13.99 7.63 7.20
C THR A 303 -14.07 6.13 6.96
N THR A 304 -14.36 5.37 8.01
CA THR A 304 -14.55 3.92 7.94
C THR A 304 -15.98 3.57 8.31
N LEU A 305 -16.67 2.87 7.42
CA LEU A 305 -17.98 2.28 7.69
C LEU A 305 -17.80 0.79 7.89
N ARG A 306 -18.16 0.25 9.05
CA ARG A 306 -18.06 -1.18 9.40
C ARG A 306 -19.43 -1.77 9.67
N PHE A 307 -19.61 -3.01 9.23
CA PHE A 307 -20.79 -3.83 9.49
C PHE A 307 -20.36 -5.17 10.07
N GLY A 308 -21.09 -5.68 11.06
CA GLY A 308 -20.86 -6.98 11.68
C GLY A 308 -20.41 -6.89 13.12
N PHE A 309 -20.19 -8.05 13.74
CA PHE A 309 -19.79 -8.15 15.13
C PHE A 309 -18.28 -7.92 15.29
N PRO A 310 -17.88 -7.02 16.20
CA PRO A 310 -16.52 -6.91 16.69
C PRO A 310 -15.83 -8.27 16.90
N PHE A 311 -14.57 -8.41 16.48
CA PHE A 311 -13.70 -9.60 16.51
C PHE A 311 -14.14 -10.81 15.72
N PHE A 312 -15.42 -11.18 15.77
CA PHE A 312 -15.89 -12.42 15.18
C PHE A 312 -15.96 -12.30 13.66
N SER A 313 -16.61 -11.24 13.18
CA SER A 313 -16.97 -11.11 11.78
C SER A 313 -17.33 -9.67 11.43
N TYR A 314 -16.49 -8.98 10.67
CA TYR A 314 -16.80 -7.64 10.17
C TYR A 314 -16.51 -7.50 8.68
N THR A 315 -17.23 -6.57 8.05
CA THR A 315 -16.93 -6.01 6.74
C THR A 315 -16.88 -4.50 6.85
N GLY A 316 -15.77 -3.91 6.46
CA GLY A 316 -15.51 -2.48 6.52
C GLY A 316 -15.20 -1.88 5.16
N LYS A 317 -15.49 -0.60 5.00
CA LYS A 317 -15.05 0.23 3.89
C LYS A 317 -14.40 1.49 4.45
N THR A 318 -13.14 1.72 4.10
CA THR A 318 -12.38 2.89 4.50
C THR A 318 -12.16 3.80 3.31
N LYS A 319 -12.41 5.09 3.47
CA LYS A 319 -12.16 6.11 2.46
C LYS A 319 -11.50 7.32 3.10
N GLY A 320 -10.59 7.99 2.39
CA GLY A 320 -10.03 9.21 2.94
C GLY A 320 -8.84 9.76 2.17
N ARG A 321 -8.12 10.67 2.83
CA ARG A 321 -6.90 11.28 2.30
C ARG A 321 -5.82 11.28 3.37
N ILE A 322 -4.59 11.02 2.95
CA ILE A 322 -3.40 11.05 3.80
C ILE A 322 -2.35 11.92 3.11
N GLN A 323 -1.60 12.67 3.90
CA GLN A 323 -0.40 13.38 3.49
C GLN A 323 0.76 12.92 4.34
N ILE A 324 1.92 12.71 3.73
CA ILE A 324 3.13 12.25 4.39
C ILE A 324 4.29 13.09 3.88
N SER A 325 5.08 13.61 4.80
CA SER A 325 6.36 14.25 4.55
C SER A 325 7.44 13.39 5.18
N GLN A 326 8.43 12.99 4.40
CA GLN A 326 9.51 12.11 4.82
C GLN A 326 10.84 12.74 4.45
N LEU A 327 11.80 12.64 5.37
CA LEU A 327 13.19 12.98 5.18
C LEU A 327 14.00 11.72 5.41
N ARG A 328 14.79 11.32 4.43
CA ARG A 328 15.63 10.11 4.46
C ARG A 328 17.07 10.53 4.18
N ALA A 329 17.96 10.24 5.12
CA ALA A 329 19.39 10.43 4.97
C ALA A 329 20.04 9.06 4.75
N GLU A 330 20.66 8.88 3.59
CA GLU A 330 21.44 7.70 3.24
C GLU A 330 22.86 7.86 3.77
N HIS A 331 23.33 6.92 4.56
CA HIS A 331 24.69 7.00 5.13
C HIS A 331 25.76 6.55 4.14
N ALA A 332 25.41 5.64 3.21
CA ALA A 332 26.34 5.04 2.26
C ALA A 332 26.94 6.07 1.28
N ASP A 333 26.11 6.96 0.74
CA ASP A 333 26.52 8.00 -0.21
C ASP A 333 26.32 9.42 0.32
N GLY A 334 25.87 9.56 1.58
CA GLY A 334 25.57 10.83 2.25
C GLY A 334 24.49 11.67 1.55
N SER A 335 23.67 11.04 0.71
CA SER A 335 22.56 11.72 0.07
C SER A 335 21.39 11.91 1.04
N GLU A 336 20.61 12.96 0.79
CA GLU A 336 19.42 13.29 1.55
C GLU A 336 18.23 13.42 0.61
N SER A 337 17.20 12.59 0.83
CA SER A 337 15.96 12.61 0.07
C SER A 337 14.82 13.15 0.92
N SER A 338 14.17 14.21 0.44
CA SER A 338 12.92 14.71 0.98
C SER A 338 11.77 14.29 0.07
N VAL A 339 10.87 13.48 0.60
CA VAL A 339 9.73 12.90 -0.11
C VAL A 339 8.43 13.41 0.49
N GLU A 340 7.62 14.08 -0.33
CA GLU A 340 6.23 14.40 -0.02
C GLU A 340 5.33 13.39 -0.72
N SER A 341 4.29 12.90 -0.05
CA SER A 341 3.30 11.98 -0.63
C SER A 341 1.88 12.37 -0.24
N GLY A 342 0.98 12.32 -1.22
CA GLY A 342 -0.46 12.45 -1.05
C GLY A 342 -1.12 11.14 -1.44
N ILE A 343 -2.03 10.64 -0.61
CA ILE A 343 -2.70 9.35 -0.86
C ILE A 343 -4.20 9.56 -0.78
N HIS A 344 -4.93 9.10 -1.79
CA HIS A 344 -6.37 8.91 -1.72
C HIS A 344 -6.69 7.44 -1.50
N LEU A 345 -7.33 7.12 -0.36
CA LEU A 345 -7.68 5.75 0.02
C LEU A 345 -9.14 5.43 -0.31
N ASN A 346 -9.37 4.23 -0.84
CA ASN A 346 -10.70 3.64 -0.99
C ASN A 346 -10.63 2.11 -0.87
N GLU A 347 -10.52 1.65 0.36
CA GLU A 347 -10.33 0.26 0.71
C GLU A 347 -11.61 -0.41 1.18
N ARG A 348 -11.66 -1.74 1.03
CA ARG A 348 -12.62 -2.62 1.70
C ARG A 348 -11.87 -3.74 2.40
N ALA A 349 -12.29 -4.07 3.61
CA ALA A 349 -11.75 -5.20 4.35
C ALA A 349 -12.88 -6.05 4.90
N THR A 350 -12.72 -7.36 4.91
CA THR A 350 -13.55 -8.29 5.65
C THR A 350 -12.62 -9.12 6.52
N GLY A 351 -12.95 -9.31 7.78
CA GLY A 351 -12.07 -10.01 8.71
C GLY A 351 -12.75 -10.37 10.02
N GLY A 352 -11.95 -10.84 10.96
CA GLY A 352 -12.37 -11.39 12.24
C GLY A 352 -11.85 -12.81 12.43
N VAL A 353 -11.76 -13.26 13.68
CA VAL A 353 -11.19 -14.55 14.08
C VAL A 353 -11.96 -15.73 13.46
N LEU A 354 -13.25 -15.55 13.14
CA LEU A 354 -14.10 -16.58 12.53
C LEU A 354 -14.30 -16.39 11.01
N LEU A 355 -13.85 -15.28 10.43
CA LEU A 355 -14.02 -14.99 9.01
C LEU A 355 -12.73 -15.15 8.22
N ILE A 356 -12.90 -15.56 6.97
CA ILE A 356 -11.85 -15.53 5.96
C ILE A 356 -11.47 -14.06 5.72
N GLN A 357 -10.21 -13.70 5.95
CA GLN A 357 -9.77 -12.34 5.71
C GLN A 357 -9.76 -12.02 4.20
N ARG A 358 -10.22 -10.82 3.88
CA ARG A 358 -10.27 -10.30 2.51
C ARG A 358 -9.96 -8.83 2.52
N ARG A 359 -9.18 -8.37 1.56
CA ARG A 359 -8.88 -6.95 1.36
C ARG A 359 -9.08 -6.59 -0.10
N THR A 360 -9.57 -5.38 -0.35
CA THR A 360 -9.58 -4.76 -1.66
C THR A 360 -9.06 -3.35 -1.49
N VAL A 361 -8.05 -2.99 -2.27
CA VAL A 361 -7.40 -1.68 -2.31
C VAL A 361 -7.74 -1.04 -3.65
N ASN A 362 -8.00 0.27 -3.66
CA ASN A 362 -8.31 1.03 -4.87
C ASN A 362 -7.89 2.48 -4.61
N ASP A 363 -6.58 2.67 -4.55
CA ASP A 363 -5.95 3.86 -4.04
C ASP A 363 -5.24 4.61 -5.16
N PHE A 364 -4.97 5.88 -4.92
CA PHE A 364 -4.07 6.67 -5.75
C PHE A 364 -3.02 7.33 -4.86
N ILE A 365 -1.76 7.11 -5.18
CA ILE A 365 -0.60 7.61 -4.46
C ILE A 365 0.10 8.61 -5.37
N ALA A 366 0.35 9.82 -4.88
CA ALA A 366 1.15 10.81 -5.55
C ALA A 366 2.39 11.09 -4.72
N THR A 367 3.54 11.20 -5.37
CA THR A 367 4.83 11.39 -4.69
C THR A 367 5.62 12.49 -5.38
N SER A 368 6.33 13.29 -4.59
CA SER A 368 7.35 14.24 -5.05
C SER A 368 8.60 14.09 -4.20
N ALA A 369 9.71 13.74 -4.83
CA ALA A 369 10.98 13.46 -4.18
C ALA A 369 12.06 14.41 -4.67
N VAL A 370 12.80 15.00 -3.74
CA VAL A 370 14.01 15.79 -4.02
C VAL A 370 15.16 15.13 -3.30
N THR A 371 16.18 14.71 -4.05
CA THR A 371 17.42 14.14 -3.51
C THR A 371 18.55 15.13 -3.69
N LYS A 372 19.32 15.31 -2.63
CA LYS A 372 20.54 16.12 -2.58
C LYS A 372 21.73 15.21 -2.29
N ASN A 373 22.89 15.52 -2.85
CA ASN A 373 24.15 14.88 -2.47
C ASN A 373 24.72 15.46 -1.17
N LYS A 374 25.91 14.98 -0.77
CA LYS A 374 26.65 15.48 0.40
C LYS A 374 26.90 17.00 0.35
N GLU A 375 27.13 17.55 -0.85
CA GLU A 375 27.35 18.98 -1.08
C GLU A 375 26.05 19.80 -1.11
N GLN A 376 24.90 19.20 -0.75
CA GLN A 376 23.58 19.83 -0.76
C GLN A 376 23.09 20.28 -2.14
N VAL A 377 23.73 19.81 -3.21
CA VAL A 377 23.31 20.03 -4.60
C VAL A 377 22.18 19.07 -4.92
N VAL A 378 21.09 19.60 -5.47
CA VAL A 378 19.96 18.78 -5.94
C VAL A 378 20.43 17.92 -7.11
N THR A 379 20.48 16.60 -6.90
CA THR A 379 20.86 15.63 -7.92
C THR A 379 19.64 15.06 -8.63
N GLN A 380 18.50 14.99 -7.94
CA GLN A 380 17.24 14.51 -8.49
C GLN A 380 16.07 15.31 -7.94
N ASN A 381 15.12 15.64 -8.80
CA ASN A 381 13.83 16.22 -8.43
C ASN A 381 12.78 15.56 -9.31
N THR A 382 11.99 14.67 -8.72
CA THR A 382 11.04 13.83 -9.46
C THR A 382 9.68 13.88 -8.80
N TYR A 383 8.65 13.58 -9.58
CA TYR A 383 7.31 13.34 -9.07
C TYR A 383 6.63 12.27 -9.91
N SER A 384 5.71 11.55 -9.29
CA SER A 384 4.96 10.47 -9.94
C SER A 384 3.58 10.32 -9.31
N GLY A 385 2.68 9.70 -10.08
CA GLY A 385 1.40 9.19 -9.61
C GLY A 385 1.33 7.69 -9.81
N GLU A 386 0.73 6.98 -8.88
CA GLU A 386 0.50 5.54 -8.94
C GLU A 386 -0.95 5.25 -8.59
N PHE A 387 -1.70 4.71 -9.54
CA PHE A 387 -2.98 4.08 -9.25
C PHE A 387 -2.73 2.63 -8.84
N VAL A 388 -3.27 2.24 -7.68
CA VAL A 388 -3.11 0.89 -7.14
C VAL A 388 -4.47 0.26 -6.89
N TRP A 389 -4.77 -0.79 -7.62
CA TRP A 389 -5.83 -1.72 -7.28
C TRP A 389 -5.22 -3.03 -6.79
N ALA A 390 -5.72 -3.57 -5.68
CA ALA A 390 -5.31 -4.90 -5.23
C ALA A 390 -6.49 -5.64 -4.61
N TYR A 391 -6.46 -6.96 -4.70
CA TYR A 391 -7.40 -7.85 -4.04
C TYR A 391 -6.61 -8.97 -3.37
N GLU A 392 -6.88 -9.21 -2.09
CA GLU A 392 -6.31 -10.30 -1.30
C GLU A 392 -7.44 -11.11 -0.66
N ASN A 393 -7.27 -12.43 -0.58
CA ASN A 393 -8.21 -13.33 0.07
C ASN A 393 -7.49 -14.60 0.55
N GLU A 394 -7.64 -14.93 1.83
CA GLU A 394 -7.02 -16.12 2.43
C GLU A 394 -7.61 -17.44 1.97
N LYS A 395 -8.89 -17.46 1.56
CA LYS A 395 -9.57 -18.67 1.05
C LYS A 395 -10.35 -18.32 -0.22
N ALA A 396 -9.60 -18.13 -1.28
CA ALA A 396 -10.10 -17.81 -2.60
C ALA A 396 -10.66 -19.05 -3.32
N SER A 397 -11.67 -18.79 -4.15
CA SER A 397 -12.22 -19.76 -5.11
C SER A 397 -12.23 -19.10 -6.47
N TYR A 398 -12.15 -19.89 -7.54
CA TYR A 398 -12.23 -19.43 -8.92
C TYR A 398 -13.33 -18.37 -9.14
N LYS A 399 -14.58 -18.67 -8.76
CA LYS A 399 -15.72 -17.75 -8.95
C LYS A 399 -15.53 -16.39 -8.26
N ARG A 400 -14.93 -16.39 -7.06
CA ARG A 400 -14.69 -15.14 -6.30
C ARG A 400 -13.57 -14.31 -6.94
N VAL A 401 -12.47 -14.97 -7.33
CA VAL A 401 -11.37 -14.29 -8.02
C VAL A 401 -11.86 -13.72 -9.34
N ARG A 402 -12.55 -14.52 -10.15
CA ARG A 402 -13.10 -14.07 -11.43
C ARG A 402 -14.01 -12.86 -11.27
N LYS A 403 -14.89 -12.86 -10.27
CA LYS A 403 -15.73 -11.70 -9.94
C LYS A 403 -14.93 -10.43 -9.63
N GLN A 404 -13.75 -10.54 -9.01
CA GLN A 404 -12.92 -9.36 -8.73
C GLN A 404 -12.13 -8.92 -9.96
N LEU A 405 -11.64 -9.86 -10.78
CA LEU A 405 -11.05 -9.54 -12.09
C LEU A 405 -12.06 -8.84 -13.00
N ASP A 406 -13.30 -9.35 -13.08
CA ASP A 406 -14.36 -8.73 -13.87
C ASP A 406 -14.68 -7.31 -13.36
N LYS A 407 -14.57 -7.04 -12.05
CA LYS A 407 -14.77 -5.69 -11.49
C LYS A 407 -13.66 -4.73 -11.86
N ILE A 408 -12.39 -5.15 -11.82
CA ILE A 408 -11.29 -4.27 -12.21
C ILE A 408 -11.30 -4.04 -13.72
N VAL A 409 -11.69 -5.04 -14.52
CA VAL A 409 -11.97 -4.86 -15.96
C VAL A 409 -13.11 -3.86 -16.16
N ALA A 410 -14.22 -3.98 -15.44
CA ALA A 410 -15.31 -3.01 -15.51
C ALA A 410 -14.92 -1.59 -15.07
N GLN A 411 -13.92 -1.46 -14.17
CA GLN A 411 -13.40 -0.16 -13.72
C GLN A 411 -12.35 0.43 -14.67
N THR A 412 -11.59 -0.38 -15.40
CA THR A 412 -10.42 0.10 -16.19
C THR A 412 -10.60 -0.04 -17.70
N GLY A 413 -11.47 -0.94 -18.14
CA GLY A 413 -11.64 -1.30 -19.55
C GLY A 413 -10.55 -2.21 -20.11
N LEU A 414 -9.59 -2.68 -19.29
CA LEU A 414 -8.42 -3.45 -19.71
C LEU A 414 -8.69 -4.95 -19.80
N ARG A 415 -9.71 -5.35 -20.57
CA ARG A 415 -10.19 -6.74 -20.62
C ARG A 415 -9.14 -7.72 -21.12
N ASP A 416 -8.48 -7.37 -22.22
CA ASP A 416 -7.54 -8.27 -22.90
C ASP A 416 -6.18 -8.25 -22.19
N GLU A 417 -5.81 -7.09 -21.64
CA GLU A 417 -4.53 -6.91 -20.95
C GLU A 417 -4.50 -7.62 -19.59
N LEU A 418 -5.64 -7.68 -18.89
CA LEU A 418 -5.84 -8.37 -17.60
C LEU A 418 -6.34 -9.81 -17.76
N ALA A 419 -6.45 -10.33 -18.99
CA ALA A 419 -6.89 -11.69 -19.24
C ALA A 419 -5.90 -12.71 -18.64
N VAL A 420 -6.45 -13.65 -17.87
CA VAL A 420 -5.71 -14.76 -17.26
C VAL A 420 -6.64 -15.96 -17.10
N ILE A 421 -6.13 -17.16 -17.42
CA ILE A 421 -6.83 -18.42 -17.20
C ILE A 421 -6.50 -18.89 -15.79
N ILE A 422 -7.54 -18.99 -14.95
CA ILE A 422 -7.42 -19.42 -13.55
C ILE A 422 -8.04 -20.81 -13.42
N PRO A 423 -7.34 -21.77 -12.81
CA PRO A 423 -7.89 -23.10 -12.53
C PRO A 423 -9.21 -23.03 -11.75
N ASN A 424 -10.21 -23.84 -12.15
CA ASN A 424 -11.52 -23.87 -11.51
C ASN A 424 -11.55 -24.76 -10.25
N VAL A 425 -10.67 -24.46 -9.29
CA VAL A 425 -10.52 -25.19 -8.02
C VAL A 425 -10.43 -24.21 -6.84
N PRO A 426 -10.49 -24.69 -5.58
CA PRO A 426 -10.11 -23.88 -4.42
C PRO A 426 -8.63 -23.47 -4.51
N LEU A 427 -8.34 -22.18 -4.36
CA LEU A 427 -7.00 -21.62 -4.63
C LEU A 427 -6.17 -21.36 -3.35
N GLY A 428 -6.78 -21.49 -2.17
CA GLY A 428 -6.12 -21.11 -0.91
C GLY A 428 -5.97 -19.58 -0.81
N TYR A 429 -4.83 -19.12 -0.29
CA TYR A 429 -4.47 -17.70 -0.36
C TYR A 429 -4.35 -17.25 -1.82
N PHE A 430 -4.91 -16.09 -2.16
CA PHE A 430 -4.80 -15.50 -3.48
C PHE A 430 -4.71 -13.99 -3.39
N GLN A 431 -3.84 -13.41 -4.21
CA GLN A 431 -3.73 -11.98 -4.41
C GLN A 431 -3.63 -11.63 -5.90
N THR A 432 -4.17 -10.48 -6.25
CA THR A 432 -3.96 -9.87 -7.55
C THR A 432 -3.84 -8.37 -7.39
N SER A 433 -2.98 -7.75 -8.18
CA SER A 433 -2.78 -6.30 -8.16
C SER A 433 -2.62 -5.74 -9.57
N LEU A 434 -3.11 -4.52 -9.75
CA LEU A 434 -2.93 -3.69 -10.93
C LEU A 434 -2.35 -2.37 -10.45
N ARG A 435 -1.21 -1.98 -11.01
CA ARG A 435 -0.54 -0.71 -10.76
C ARG A 435 -0.41 0.05 -12.06
N VAL A 436 -0.79 1.33 -12.07
CA VAL A 436 -0.57 2.22 -13.21
C VAL A 436 0.35 3.34 -12.73
N LEU A 437 1.59 3.32 -13.18
CA LEU A 437 2.63 4.28 -12.84
C LEU A 437 2.69 5.39 -13.89
N ILE A 438 2.49 6.61 -13.43
CA ILE A 438 2.54 7.86 -14.19
C ILE A 438 3.81 8.57 -13.74
N ASP A 439 4.88 8.46 -14.53
CA ASP A 439 6.17 9.09 -14.20
C ASP A 439 6.12 10.61 -14.37
N GLU A 440 7.24 11.29 -14.10
CA GLU A 440 7.33 12.75 -14.15
C GLU A 440 6.94 13.32 -15.53
N LYS A 441 7.47 12.70 -16.60
CA LYS A 441 7.26 13.17 -17.97
C LYS A 441 5.81 12.97 -18.40
N THR A 442 5.25 11.83 -18.04
CA THR A 442 3.84 11.49 -18.26
C THR A 442 2.91 12.41 -17.46
N THR A 443 3.29 12.76 -16.23
CA THR A 443 2.55 13.73 -15.40
C THR A 443 2.49 15.10 -16.07
N ASN A 444 3.59 15.56 -16.67
CA ASN A 444 3.63 16.83 -17.38
C ASN A 444 2.73 16.82 -18.62
N GLU A 445 2.78 15.75 -19.41
CA GLU A 445 1.88 15.59 -20.55
C GLU A 445 0.41 15.54 -20.10
N LEU A 446 0.11 14.90 -18.96
CA LEU A 446 -1.23 14.90 -18.40
C LEU A 446 -1.73 16.30 -18.03
N ILE A 447 -0.90 17.11 -17.37
CA ILE A 447 -1.23 18.50 -17.03
C ILE A 447 -1.50 19.29 -18.31
N GLU A 448 -0.60 19.22 -19.28
CA GLU A 448 -0.69 19.96 -20.55
C GLU A 448 -1.92 19.55 -21.35
N ALA A 449 -2.10 18.25 -21.59
CA ALA A 449 -3.24 17.71 -22.33
C ALA A 449 -4.58 18.02 -21.64
N SER A 450 -4.60 18.10 -20.30
CA SER A 450 -5.81 18.48 -19.56
C SER A 450 -6.21 19.94 -19.81
N ARG A 451 -5.24 20.85 -19.96
CA ARG A 451 -5.52 22.25 -20.32
C ARG A 451 -6.11 22.33 -21.72
N ASP A 452 -5.61 21.57 -22.67
CA ASP A 452 -6.03 21.70 -24.05
C ASP A 452 -7.37 21.01 -24.33
N ARG A 453 -7.65 19.90 -23.64
CA ARG A 453 -8.78 19.02 -23.96
C ARG A 453 -9.87 18.96 -22.89
N LEU A 454 -9.58 19.38 -21.67
CA LEU A 454 -10.54 19.36 -20.56
C LEU A 454 -10.85 20.76 -20.00
N SER A 455 -10.33 21.83 -20.61
CA SER A 455 -10.55 23.21 -20.15
C SER A 455 -11.96 23.75 -20.40
N ASP A 456 -12.65 23.25 -21.43
CA ASP A 456 -14.03 23.61 -21.72
C ASP A 456 -14.99 22.41 -21.62
N ASP A 457 -16.28 22.71 -21.41
CA ASP A 457 -17.32 21.69 -21.30
C ASP A 457 -17.51 20.90 -22.62
N GLY A 458 -17.07 21.45 -23.76
CA GLY A 458 -17.14 20.81 -25.07
C GLY A 458 -16.16 19.65 -25.23
N GLY A 459 -14.90 19.84 -24.86
CA GLY A 459 -13.86 18.82 -24.85
C GLY A 459 -14.18 17.68 -23.89
N VAL A 460 -14.63 18.00 -22.67
CA VAL A 460 -15.08 17.01 -21.68
C VAL A 460 -16.27 16.20 -22.21
N ARG A 461 -17.27 16.85 -22.80
CA ARG A 461 -18.45 16.18 -23.37
C ARG A 461 -18.08 15.30 -24.56
N SER A 462 -17.20 15.78 -25.44
CA SER A 462 -16.72 15.02 -26.59
C SER A 462 -16.02 13.73 -26.16
N LEU A 463 -15.05 13.82 -25.24
CA LEU A 463 -14.33 12.64 -24.73
C LEU A 463 -15.22 11.67 -23.94
N SER A 464 -16.11 12.19 -23.08
CA SER A 464 -17.00 11.33 -22.30
C SER A 464 -18.03 10.60 -23.16
N SER A 465 -18.57 11.26 -24.19
CA SER A 465 -19.55 10.66 -25.09
C SER A 465 -18.91 9.68 -26.08
N SER A 466 -17.76 10.00 -26.67
CA SER A 466 -17.14 9.16 -27.70
C SER A 466 -16.80 7.76 -27.20
N PHE A 467 -16.17 7.62 -26.03
CA PHE A 467 -15.81 6.32 -25.48
C PHE A 467 -17.03 5.51 -25.02
N VAL A 468 -18.06 6.16 -24.49
CA VAL A 468 -19.30 5.48 -24.07
C VAL A 468 -20.08 5.02 -25.30
N GLN A 469 -20.21 5.85 -26.32
CA GLN A 469 -20.91 5.50 -27.56
C GLN A 469 -20.19 4.38 -28.30
N GLN A 470 -18.87 4.45 -28.42
CA GLN A 470 -18.07 3.38 -29.02
C GLN A 470 -18.27 2.05 -28.28
N TYR A 471 -18.32 2.08 -26.94
CA TYR A 471 -18.56 0.90 -26.12
C TYR A 471 -19.93 0.25 -26.40
N PHE A 472 -20.98 1.06 -26.52
CA PHE A 472 -22.34 0.59 -26.78
C PHE A 472 -22.71 0.51 -28.28
N ALA A 473 -21.75 0.71 -29.20
CA ALA A 473 -22.00 0.73 -30.64
C ALA A 473 -22.61 -0.58 -31.15
N ASP A 474 -22.16 -1.71 -30.59
CA ASP A 474 -22.67 -3.05 -30.91
C ASP A 474 -23.99 -3.39 -30.19
N GLY A 475 -24.53 -2.46 -29.39
CA GLY A 475 -25.74 -2.68 -28.58
C GLY A 475 -25.56 -3.63 -27.40
N ASP A 476 -24.32 -3.90 -26.97
CA ASP A 476 -23.99 -4.85 -25.90
C ASP A 476 -23.34 -4.18 -24.67
N ASP A 477 -23.46 -4.81 -23.51
CA ASP A 477 -22.83 -4.42 -22.24
C ASP A 477 -21.77 -5.48 -21.85
N LYS A 478 -20.69 -5.52 -22.63
CA LYS A 478 -19.64 -6.56 -22.58
C LYS A 478 -19.03 -6.75 -21.18
N ASP A 479 -18.96 -5.68 -20.38
CA ASP A 479 -18.41 -5.65 -19.02
C ASP A 479 -19.49 -5.58 -17.91
N ARG A 480 -20.77 -5.67 -18.29
CA ARG A 480 -21.91 -5.66 -17.35
C ARG A 480 -22.00 -4.39 -16.49
N LEU A 481 -21.62 -3.24 -17.04
CA LEU A 481 -21.67 -1.93 -16.39
C LEU A 481 -23.08 -1.52 -15.99
N CYS A 482 -24.08 -1.94 -16.76
CA CYS A 482 -25.49 -1.63 -16.54
C CYS A 482 -26.17 -2.58 -15.54
N GLY A 483 -25.40 -3.50 -14.93
CA GLY A 483 -25.91 -4.45 -13.94
C GLY A 483 -27.00 -5.35 -14.53
N ARG A 484 -27.99 -5.79 -13.73
CA ARG A 484 -29.11 -6.64 -14.21
C ARG A 484 -30.17 -5.87 -15.02
N ILE A 485 -30.03 -4.55 -15.17
CA ILE A 485 -31.05 -3.67 -15.73
C ILE A 485 -31.13 -3.79 -17.26
N HIS A 486 -30.07 -4.29 -17.92
CA HIS A 486 -30.00 -4.52 -19.38
C HIS A 486 -31.13 -5.39 -19.96
N ARG A 487 -31.84 -6.17 -19.11
CA ARG A 487 -32.98 -7.01 -19.53
C ARG A 487 -34.28 -6.23 -19.80
N ILE A 488 -34.33 -4.94 -19.47
CA ILE A 488 -35.50 -4.07 -19.67
C ILE A 488 -35.29 -3.23 -20.93
N ARG A 489 -36.27 -3.20 -21.85
CA ARG A 489 -36.21 -2.40 -23.09
C ARG A 489 -35.96 -0.91 -22.77
N GLY A 490 -35.00 -0.29 -23.46
CA GLY A 490 -34.60 1.12 -23.25
C GLY A 490 -33.66 1.38 -22.06
N SER A 491 -33.27 0.33 -21.32
CA SER A 491 -32.35 0.45 -20.19
C SER A 491 -30.90 0.76 -20.59
N LEU A 492 -30.43 0.22 -21.73
CA LEU A 492 -29.06 0.47 -22.22
C LEU A 492 -28.84 1.94 -22.56
N ALA A 493 -29.75 2.57 -23.32
CA ALA A 493 -29.64 4.01 -23.64
C ALA A 493 -29.72 4.92 -22.39
N ARG A 494 -30.44 4.50 -21.34
CA ARG A 494 -30.49 5.22 -20.06
C ARG A 494 -29.20 5.03 -19.27
N CYS A 495 -28.66 3.81 -19.27
CA CYS A 495 -27.38 3.47 -18.65
C CYS A 495 -26.22 4.22 -19.32
N ALA A 496 -26.15 4.22 -20.66
CA ALA A 496 -25.17 4.96 -21.44
C ALA A 496 -25.17 6.45 -21.08
N ARG A 497 -26.34 7.11 -21.11
CA ARG A 497 -26.47 8.52 -20.69
C ARG A 497 -26.01 8.79 -19.26
N LYS A 498 -26.27 7.84 -18.34
CA LYS A 498 -25.78 7.95 -16.97
C LYS A 498 -24.25 7.83 -16.92
N LEU A 499 -23.68 6.86 -17.63
CA LEU A 499 -22.23 6.67 -17.71
C LEU A 499 -21.52 7.87 -18.36
N GLU A 500 -22.10 8.45 -19.41
CA GLU A 500 -21.62 9.70 -20.02
C GLU A 500 -21.59 10.84 -18.99
N LYS A 501 -22.71 11.04 -18.26
CA LYS A 501 -22.80 12.07 -17.21
C LYS A 501 -21.80 11.85 -16.08
N ASP A 502 -21.72 10.63 -15.57
CA ASP A 502 -20.82 10.28 -14.46
C ASP A 502 -19.34 10.42 -14.89
N THR A 503 -19.02 10.08 -16.14
CA THR A 503 -17.68 10.25 -16.73
C THR A 503 -17.34 11.72 -16.95
N GLY A 504 -18.25 12.50 -17.54
CA GLY A 504 -18.05 13.94 -17.75
C GLY A 504 -17.86 14.69 -16.44
N ALA A 505 -18.65 14.36 -15.41
CA ALA A 505 -18.49 14.94 -14.08
C ALA A 505 -17.12 14.61 -13.47
N ALA A 506 -16.66 13.36 -13.58
CA ALA A 506 -15.35 12.96 -13.07
C ALA A 506 -14.20 13.64 -13.84
N LEU A 507 -14.28 13.73 -15.18
CA LEU A 507 -13.27 14.43 -15.98
C LEU A 507 -13.20 15.93 -15.67
N LYS A 508 -14.34 16.58 -15.43
CA LYS A 508 -14.39 17.98 -15.01
C LYS A 508 -13.70 18.20 -13.66
N GLU A 509 -13.99 17.33 -12.68
CA GLU A 509 -13.31 17.37 -11.38
C GLU A 509 -11.81 17.09 -11.52
N ALA A 510 -11.42 16.12 -12.35
CA ALA A 510 -10.01 15.83 -12.63
C ALA A 510 -9.30 17.08 -13.20
N ALA A 511 -9.90 17.79 -14.14
CA ALA A 511 -9.34 19.00 -14.73
C ALA A 511 -9.09 20.10 -13.69
N VAL A 512 -10.03 20.32 -12.76
CA VAL A 512 -9.86 21.26 -11.65
C VAL A 512 -8.64 20.90 -10.81
N TRP A 513 -8.51 19.63 -10.41
CA TRP A 513 -7.37 19.20 -9.58
C TRP A 513 -6.04 19.19 -10.34
N LEU A 514 -6.05 18.95 -11.65
CA LEU A 514 -4.85 19.07 -12.50
C LEU A 514 -4.40 20.53 -12.64
N GLN A 515 -5.34 21.49 -12.71
CA GLN A 515 -5.02 22.92 -12.67
C GLN A 515 -4.42 23.35 -11.32
N GLU A 516 -5.00 22.88 -10.21
CA GLU A 516 -4.44 23.11 -8.86
C GLU A 516 -3.04 22.50 -8.72
N MET A 517 -2.84 21.30 -9.29
CA MET A 517 -1.54 20.64 -9.33
C MET A 517 -0.52 21.50 -10.10
N GLU A 518 -0.90 22.06 -11.25
CA GLU A 518 -0.03 22.97 -11.98
C GLU A 518 0.30 24.25 -11.19
N ASN A 519 -0.71 24.88 -10.59
CA ASN A 519 -0.52 26.08 -9.78
C ASN A 519 0.45 25.81 -8.62
N ALA A 520 0.28 24.69 -7.93
CA ALA A 520 1.17 24.25 -6.86
C ALA A 520 2.60 23.97 -7.37
N LYS A 521 2.73 23.39 -8.56
CA LYS A 521 4.04 23.17 -9.22
C LYS A 521 4.73 24.49 -9.50
N ARG A 522 4.03 25.47 -10.11
CA ARG A 522 4.57 26.82 -10.40
C ARG A 522 4.98 27.56 -9.13
N ALA A 523 4.24 27.38 -8.05
CA ALA A 523 4.55 27.92 -6.73
C ALA A 523 5.64 27.12 -5.97
N SER A 524 6.21 26.06 -6.57
CA SER A 524 7.17 25.15 -5.92
C SER A 524 6.66 24.54 -4.59
N ASN A 525 5.34 24.42 -4.44
CA ASN A 525 4.70 23.86 -3.24
C ASN A 525 4.44 22.36 -3.40
N ARG A 526 5.45 21.54 -3.10
CA ARG A 526 5.41 20.07 -3.24
C ARG A 526 4.25 19.41 -2.48
N ARG A 527 3.95 19.91 -1.27
CA ARG A 527 2.86 19.36 -0.44
C ARG A 527 1.49 19.62 -1.06
N ALA A 528 1.25 20.83 -1.56
CA ALA A 528 0.02 21.15 -2.28
C ALA A 528 -0.05 20.37 -3.61
N PHE A 529 1.07 20.23 -4.32
CA PHE A 529 1.18 19.47 -5.55
C PHE A 529 0.72 18.02 -5.37
N VAL A 530 1.33 17.27 -4.44
CA VAL A 530 0.97 15.85 -4.23
C VAL A 530 -0.46 15.67 -3.71
N ALA A 531 -0.98 16.64 -2.96
CA ALA A 531 -2.36 16.63 -2.49
C ALA A 531 -3.36 16.81 -3.64
N ALA A 532 -3.10 17.78 -4.53
CA ALA A 532 -3.90 18.00 -5.73
C ALA A 532 -3.79 16.80 -6.68
N TYR A 533 -2.59 16.25 -6.85
CA TYR A 533 -2.38 15.08 -7.69
C TYR A 533 -3.15 13.86 -7.19
N ALA A 534 -3.09 13.55 -5.89
CA ALA A 534 -3.86 12.47 -5.30
C ALA A 534 -5.39 12.67 -5.45
N ALA A 535 -5.84 13.92 -5.39
CA ALA A 535 -7.23 14.27 -5.64
C ALA A 535 -7.63 14.10 -7.12
N ALA A 536 -6.77 14.47 -8.08
CA ALA A 536 -6.98 14.26 -9.50
C ALA A 536 -7.07 12.76 -9.83
N GLY A 537 -6.12 11.96 -9.30
CA GLY A 537 -6.03 10.52 -9.53
C GLY A 537 -7.31 9.74 -9.17
N LYS A 538 -8.00 10.14 -8.09
CA LYS A 538 -9.32 9.62 -7.72
C LYS A 538 -10.32 9.68 -8.87
N PHE A 539 -10.32 10.78 -9.63
CA PHE A 539 -11.29 11.04 -10.69
C PHE A 539 -10.85 10.49 -12.04
N LEU A 540 -9.55 10.53 -12.33
CA LEU A 540 -8.97 9.91 -13.53
C LEU A 540 -9.24 8.40 -13.58
N PHE A 541 -9.27 7.72 -12.43
CA PHE A 541 -9.53 6.28 -12.32
C PHE A 541 -10.91 5.94 -11.74
N ALA A 542 -11.88 6.85 -11.87
CA ALA A 542 -13.22 6.67 -11.31
C ALA A 542 -14.04 5.57 -12.01
N ASN A 543 -13.92 5.43 -13.34
CA ASN A 543 -14.58 4.40 -14.14
C ASN A 543 -13.80 4.10 -15.43
N GLN A 544 -14.24 3.10 -16.22
CA GLN A 544 -13.45 2.66 -17.38
C GLN A 544 -13.29 3.75 -18.45
N PHE A 545 -14.25 4.65 -18.58
CA PHE A 545 -14.22 5.71 -19.58
C PHE A 545 -13.32 6.86 -19.13
N THR A 546 -13.23 7.17 -17.83
CA THR A 546 -12.22 8.12 -17.33
C THR A 546 -10.82 7.55 -17.48
N VAL A 547 -10.63 6.23 -17.26
CA VAL A 547 -9.35 5.55 -17.50
C VAL A 547 -8.99 5.61 -18.98
N LYS A 548 -9.89 5.23 -19.89
CA LYS A 548 -9.67 5.33 -21.35
C LYS A 548 -9.35 6.76 -21.79
N ALA A 549 -10.09 7.75 -21.28
CA ALA A 549 -9.81 9.15 -21.57
C ALA A 549 -8.42 9.57 -21.07
N THR A 550 -8.06 9.19 -19.84
CA THR A 550 -6.73 9.47 -19.26
C THR A 550 -5.62 8.86 -20.12
N LEU A 551 -5.77 7.60 -20.52
CA LEU A 551 -4.80 6.92 -21.38
C LEU A 551 -4.71 7.60 -22.76
N ALA A 552 -5.84 8.01 -23.34
CA ALA A 552 -5.86 8.73 -24.62
C ALA A 552 -5.22 10.12 -24.56
N LEU A 553 -5.30 10.81 -23.41
CA LEU A 553 -4.54 12.05 -23.15
C LEU A 553 -3.03 11.78 -23.10
N LEU A 554 -2.64 10.60 -22.62
CA LEU A 554 -1.25 10.16 -22.45
C LEU A 554 -0.70 9.36 -23.65
N ARG A 555 -1.33 9.44 -24.83
CA ARG A 555 -0.99 8.57 -25.97
C ARG A 555 0.47 8.67 -26.41
N ASN A 556 1.12 9.83 -26.25
CA ASN A 556 2.50 10.02 -26.70
C ASN A 556 3.51 9.52 -25.63
N ARG A 557 3.06 9.34 -24.39
CA ARG A 557 3.81 8.76 -23.27
C ARG A 557 2.88 7.88 -22.43
N PRO A 558 2.56 6.65 -22.89
CA PRO A 558 1.65 5.79 -22.14
C PRO A 558 2.25 5.44 -20.76
N PRO A 559 1.44 5.42 -19.70
CA PRO A 559 1.92 5.06 -18.37
C PRO A 559 2.33 3.58 -18.31
N ALA A 560 3.26 3.24 -17.42
CA ALA A 560 3.64 1.85 -17.19
C ALA A 560 2.54 1.15 -16.39
N ILE A 561 1.97 0.09 -16.95
CA ILE A 561 0.91 -0.69 -16.29
C ILE A 561 1.47 -2.04 -15.88
N GLN A 562 1.42 -2.36 -14.60
CA GLN A 562 1.87 -3.63 -14.06
C GLN A 562 0.69 -4.42 -13.51
N PHE A 563 0.54 -5.65 -13.94
CA PHE A 563 -0.46 -6.57 -13.45
C PHE A 563 0.23 -7.79 -12.83
N ALA A 564 -0.18 -8.15 -11.62
CA ALA A 564 0.33 -9.33 -10.94
C ALA A 564 -0.81 -10.20 -10.40
N VAL A 565 -0.58 -11.50 -10.45
CA VAL A 565 -1.40 -12.52 -9.81
C VAL A 565 -0.47 -13.47 -9.06
N ALA A 566 -0.80 -13.78 -7.81
CA ALA A 566 -0.05 -14.73 -7.02
C ALA A 566 -0.99 -15.45 -6.06
N GLY A 567 -0.63 -16.64 -5.60
CA GLY A 567 -1.41 -17.34 -4.60
C GLY A 567 -0.68 -18.54 -4.05
N GLU A 568 -1.33 -19.24 -3.13
CA GLU A 568 -0.80 -20.43 -2.49
C GLU A 568 -0.62 -21.56 -3.49
N ARG A 569 -1.66 -21.82 -4.30
CA ARG A 569 -1.70 -22.97 -5.22
C ARG A 569 -1.43 -22.62 -6.67
N VAL A 570 -1.31 -21.33 -7.02
CA VAL A 570 -1.18 -20.88 -8.41
C VAL A 570 0.16 -20.20 -8.63
N SER A 571 0.77 -20.43 -9.80
CA SER A 571 2.03 -19.78 -10.15
C SER A 571 1.93 -18.25 -10.15
N LEU A 572 3.08 -17.61 -9.90
CA LEU A 572 3.25 -16.17 -9.89
C LEU A 572 3.22 -15.63 -11.33
N LEU A 573 2.25 -14.80 -11.65
CA LEU A 573 2.20 -14.03 -12.88
C LEU A 573 2.58 -12.59 -12.57
N LYS A 574 3.56 -12.06 -13.32
CA LYS A 574 3.87 -10.62 -13.36
C LYS A 574 3.93 -10.22 -14.83
N LYS A 575 3.16 -9.20 -15.21
CA LYS A 575 3.05 -8.69 -16.58
C LYS A 575 3.19 -7.17 -16.56
N THR A 576 4.07 -6.65 -17.41
CA THR A 576 4.05 -5.24 -17.79
C THR A 576 3.24 -5.13 -19.08
N ILE A 577 2.22 -4.29 -19.07
CA ILE A 577 1.30 -4.07 -20.17
C ILE A 577 1.79 -2.84 -20.94
N GLU A 578 2.28 -3.06 -22.16
CA GLU A 578 2.53 -1.99 -23.12
C GLU A 578 1.21 -1.63 -23.80
N GLN A 579 0.77 -0.37 -23.67
CA GLN A 579 -0.46 0.07 -24.31
C GLN A 579 -0.24 0.45 -25.78
N LYS A 580 -0.96 -0.21 -26.68
CA LYS A 580 -1.20 0.28 -28.04
C LYS A 580 -2.57 0.95 -28.06
N ILE A 581 -2.61 2.23 -27.74
CA ILE A 581 -3.88 2.97 -27.71
C ILE A 581 -4.32 3.22 -29.15
N THR A 582 -5.43 2.59 -29.53
CA THR A 582 -6.13 2.93 -30.78
C THR A 582 -7.22 3.92 -30.42
N ILE A 583 -7.07 5.17 -30.83
CA ILE A 583 -8.09 6.22 -30.63
C ILE A 583 -9.10 6.08 -31.78
N PRO A 584 -10.42 6.08 -31.51
CA PRO A 584 -11.43 6.16 -32.55
C PRO A 584 -11.36 7.46 -33.35
#